data_AF-A0A497QE98-F1
#
_entry.id   AF-A0A497QE98-F1
#
_cell.length_a   1.000
_cell.length_b   1.000
_cell.length_c   1.000
_cell.angle_alpha   90.00
_cell.angle_beta   90.00
_cell.angle_gamma   90.00
#
_symmetry.space_group_name_H-M   'P 1'
#
loop_
_entity.id
_entity.type
_entity.pdbx_description
1 polymer ?
#
loop_
_entity_poly.entity_id
_entity_poly.type
_entity_poly.pdbx_seq_one_letter_code
_entity_poly.pdbx_strand_id
1 'polypeptide(L)'
;MESTLGMSKFKRFKRSAGRFLRQVFHKPKAKISRGSVIILVTMTMIFFSSLALRLLPLIDTQPIVRAFDPWFQLKVTEYITKNGYAAFFTWFDDTTWMPFGRDIPTATYVGVPFTSAFMYFVANALGIPVDVTFVSVIMPAIMGSLTAVVAFFLGRELYNNTVGLLSALFMGYLPAFIQRTVEGFFDNECIGVFAIVLSLYLFMRAIKRDSLSSAVGAGIAVGYLMGSWGASDFLIELLAMYAFFMLIGGRYSRRLLSSYLITVSLGLFLGGLVPRNGFENLTSLSYMAPIAVGALLAGYEIWTRIETYRASTAAALAPHMKPLL
;
A
#
# COMPACT_ATOMS: atom_id res chain seq x y z
N MET A 1 -73.66 -1.65 -14.44
CA MET A 1 -73.12 -0.29 -14.67
C MET A 1 -73.35 0.45 -13.36
N GLU A 2 -72.39 0.86 -12.54
CA GLU A 2 -71.08 1.45 -12.81
C GLU A 2 -70.09 1.32 -11.61
N SER A 3 -68.81 1.16 -11.96
CA SER A 3 -67.64 1.80 -11.33
C SER A 3 -67.13 1.37 -9.93
N THR A 4 -66.45 0.23 -9.85
CA THR A 4 -65.41 -0.05 -8.82
C THR A 4 -63.97 0.01 -9.38
N LEU A 5 -63.73 0.89 -10.36
CA LEU A 5 -62.43 1.05 -11.01
C LEU A 5 -61.97 2.50 -10.94
N GLY A 6 -61.28 2.85 -9.84
CA GLY A 6 -60.86 4.24 -9.66
C GLY A 6 -59.85 4.51 -8.55
N MET A 7 -59.10 3.53 -8.05
CA MET A 7 -57.87 3.86 -7.31
C MET A 7 -56.84 4.38 -8.31
N SER A 8 -56.91 5.69 -8.55
CA SER A 8 -56.04 6.48 -9.42
C SER A 8 -54.58 5.97 -9.38
N LYS A 9 -54.06 5.59 -10.55
CA LYS A 9 -52.66 5.18 -10.78
C LYS A 9 -51.67 6.14 -10.10
N PHE A 10 -52.06 7.41 -9.95
CA PHE A 10 -51.30 8.45 -9.26
C PHE A 10 -51.08 8.18 -7.75
N LYS A 11 -52.09 7.70 -7.01
CA LYS A 11 -51.93 7.35 -5.58
C LYS A 11 -51.00 6.15 -5.38
N ARG A 12 -51.03 5.20 -6.32
CA ARG A 12 -50.16 4.01 -6.31
C ARG A 12 -48.71 4.40 -6.62
N PHE A 13 -48.52 5.27 -7.62
CA PHE A 13 -47.21 5.84 -7.97
C PHE A 13 -46.62 6.67 -6.82
N LYS A 14 -47.40 7.57 -6.20
CA LYS A 14 -46.95 8.39 -5.07
C LYS A 14 -46.53 7.54 -3.86
N ARG A 15 -47.23 6.44 -3.57
CA ARG A 15 -46.83 5.46 -2.53
C ARG A 15 -45.60 4.64 -2.91
N SER A 16 -45.37 4.37 -4.20
CA SER A 16 -44.18 3.66 -4.68
C SER A 16 -42.95 4.56 -4.65
N ALA A 17 -43.07 5.78 -5.17
CA ALA A 17 -42.05 6.81 -5.13
C ALA A 17 -41.70 7.20 -3.68
N GLY A 18 -42.68 7.33 -2.79
CA GLY A 18 -42.43 7.59 -1.36
C GLY A 18 -41.71 6.44 -0.65
N ARG A 19 -41.95 5.17 -1.04
CA ARG A 19 -41.19 4.02 -0.52
C ARG A 19 -39.77 3.97 -1.08
N PHE A 20 -39.61 4.20 -2.38
CA PHE A 20 -38.31 4.28 -3.05
C PHE A 20 -37.45 5.40 -2.45
N LEU A 21 -38.01 6.60 -2.27
CA LEU A 21 -37.32 7.71 -1.61
C LEU A 21 -36.93 7.39 -0.16
N ARG A 22 -37.78 6.68 0.61
CA ARG A 22 -37.40 6.22 1.96
C ARG A 22 -36.33 5.12 1.96
N GLN A 23 -36.19 4.37 0.86
CA GLN A 23 -35.18 3.33 0.69
C GLN A 23 -33.84 3.93 0.23
N VAL A 24 -33.88 4.92 -0.66
CA VAL A 24 -32.70 5.67 -1.16
C VAL A 24 -32.17 6.64 -0.11
N PHE A 25 -33.05 7.32 0.63
CA PHE A 25 -32.71 8.22 1.73
C PHE A 25 -32.88 7.54 3.10
N HIS A 26 -32.59 6.24 3.19
CA HIS A 26 -32.47 5.60 4.49
C HIS A 26 -31.27 6.21 5.20
N LYS A 27 -31.52 7.13 6.15
CA LYS A 27 -30.48 7.65 7.05
C LYS A 27 -29.80 6.43 7.69
N PRO A 28 -28.50 6.18 7.45
CA PRO A 28 -27.83 5.09 8.11
C PRO A 28 -27.93 5.32 9.61
N LYS A 29 -28.67 4.46 10.32
CA LYS A 29 -28.74 4.44 11.79
C LYS A 29 -27.46 3.87 12.40
N ALA A 30 -26.31 4.13 11.79
CA ALA A 30 -25.04 3.83 12.42
C ALA A 30 -24.89 4.82 13.57
N LYS A 31 -25.17 4.36 14.80
CA LYS A 31 -24.83 5.12 16.00
C LYS A 31 -23.30 5.24 16.01
N ILE A 32 -22.77 6.36 15.52
CA ILE A 32 -21.34 6.64 15.62
C ILE A 32 -21.01 6.68 17.11
N SER A 33 -20.16 5.75 17.55
CA SER A 33 -19.77 5.70 18.96
C SER A 33 -18.98 6.96 19.31
N ARG A 34 -19.15 7.51 20.52
CA ARG A 34 -18.36 8.66 21.00
C ARG A 34 -16.86 8.40 20.87
N GLY A 35 -16.43 7.16 21.12
CA GLY A 35 -15.03 6.74 20.95
C GLY A 35 -14.54 6.82 19.50
N SER A 36 -15.38 6.45 18.53
CA SER A 36 -15.04 6.59 17.10
C SER A 36 -14.89 8.06 16.69
N VAL A 37 -15.72 8.96 17.23
CA VAL A 37 -15.58 10.42 17.00
C VAL A 37 -14.26 10.93 17.57
N ILE A 38 -13.92 10.54 18.81
CA ILE A 38 -12.66 10.95 19.44
C ILE A 38 -11.47 10.48 18.60
N ILE A 39 -11.45 9.21 18.19
CA ILE A 39 -10.37 8.67 17.34
C ILE A 39 -10.25 9.46 16.04
N LEU A 40 -11.37 9.72 15.36
CA LEU A 40 -11.37 10.49 14.11
C LEU A 40 -10.79 11.89 14.34
N VAL A 41 -11.28 12.60 15.36
CA VAL A 41 -10.84 13.95 15.70
C VAL A 41 -9.35 13.98 16.09
N THR A 42 -8.88 13.05 16.92
CA THR A 42 -7.46 12.92 17.26
C THR A 42 -6.60 12.63 16.04
N MET A 43 -7.03 11.72 15.16
CA MET A 43 -6.30 11.39 13.93
C MET A 43 -6.23 12.58 12.96
N THR A 44 -7.33 13.33 12.83
CA THR A 44 -7.37 14.55 12.05
C THR A 44 -6.40 15.59 12.62
N MET A 45 -6.38 15.77 13.93
CA MET A 45 -5.41 16.65 14.59
C MET A 45 -3.98 16.21 14.30
N ILE A 46 -3.65 14.93 14.54
CA ILE A 46 -2.30 14.38 14.29
C ILE A 46 -1.89 14.59 12.84
N PHE A 47 -2.77 14.33 11.88
CA PHE A 47 -2.46 14.52 10.47
C PHE A 47 -2.13 15.99 10.15
N PHE A 48 -3.00 16.92 10.52
CA PHE A 48 -2.81 18.33 10.18
C PHE A 48 -1.67 18.99 10.95
N SER A 49 -1.45 18.63 12.22
CA SER A 49 -0.31 19.13 12.99
C SER A 49 1.02 18.57 12.48
N SER A 50 1.07 17.27 12.15
CA SER A 50 2.21 16.60 11.53
C SER A 50 2.56 17.21 10.18
N LEU A 51 1.53 17.58 9.40
CA LEU A 51 1.69 18.27 8.11
C LEU A 51 2.20 19.68 8.31
N ALA A 52 1.59 20.46 9.21
CA ALA A 52 2.01 21.82 9.52
C ALA A 52 3.48 21.85 9.95
N LEU A 53 3.91 20.95 10.83
CA LEU A 53 5.31 20.82 11.26
C LEU A 53 6.28 20.60 10.09
N ARG A 54 5.90 19.79 9.10
CA ARG A 54 6.72 19.50 7.92
C ARG A 54 6.73 20.65 6.90
N LEU A 55 5.71 21.49 6.91
CA LEU A 55 5.59 22.67 6.05
C LEU A 55 6.11 23.96 6.69
N LEU A 56 6.40 23.95 8.00
CA LEU A 56 6.90 25.12 8.74
C LEU A 56 8.03 25.87 8.02
N PRO A 57 9.02 25.21 7.41
CA PRO A 57 10.10 25.94 6.77
C PRO A 57 9.66 26.83 5.60
N LEU A 58 8.51 26.59 4.97
CA LEU A 58 7.97 27.45 3.89
C LEU A 58 7.61 28.86 4.35
N ILE A 59 7.51 29.10 5.67
CA ILE A 59 7.20 30.42 6.21
C ILE A 59 8.37 31.38 5.96
N ASP A 60 9.60 30.92 6.18
CA ASP A 60 10.80 31.76 6.17
C ASP A 60 11.79 31.40 5.05
N THR A 61 11.50 30.38 4.26
CA THR A 61 12.38 29.91 3.18
C THR A 61 11.65 29.76 1.85
N GLN A 62 12.40 29.86 0.77
CA GLN A 62 11.87 29.69 -0.59
C GLN A 62 11.41 28.24 -0.82
N PRO A 63 10.33 28.01 -1.58
CA PRO A 63 9.82 26.69 -1.89
C PRO A 63 10.70 26.00 -2.95
N ILE A 64 11.87 25.52 -2.53
CA ILE A 64 12.83 24.81 -3.37
C ILE A 64 13.01 23.37 -2.88
N VAL A 65 13.44 22.49 -3.78
CA VAL A 65 13.95 21.19 -3.34
C VAL A 65 15.22 21.38 -2.52
N ARG A 66 15.33 20.62 -1.44
CA ARG A 66 16.42 20.69 -0.46
C ARG A 66 17.41 19.54 -0.72
N ALA A 67 18.63 19.66 -0.20
CA ALA A 67 19.72 18.71 -0.45
C ALA A 67 20.08 18.58 -1.94
N PHE A 68 20.89 17.56 -2.29
CA PHE A 68 21.42 17.38 -3.64
C PHE A 68 20.61 16.36 -4.45
N ASP A 69 20.33 15.20 -3.86
CA ASP A 69 19.64 14.08 -4.52
C ASP A 69 18.25 14.46 -5.08
N PRO A 70 17.42 15.27 -4.38
CA PRO A 70 16.10 15.69 -4.87
C PRO A 70 16.09 16.47 -6.19
N TRP A 71 17.18 17.12 -6.58
CA TRP A 71 17.26 17.84 -7.85
C TRP A 71 17.15 16.91 -9.06
N PHE A 72 17.72 15.70 -8.95
CA PHE A 72 17.57 14.70 -10.01
C PHE A 72 16.12 14.21 -10.11
N GLN A 73 15.48 13.96 -8.97
CA GLN A 73 14.06 13.55 -8.93
C GLN A 73 13.17 14.64 -9.56
N LEU A 74 13.44 15.91 -9.28
CA LEU A 74 12.72 17.03 -9.88
C LEU A 74 12.92 17.09 -11.39
N LYS A 75 14.16 16.96 -11.89
CA LYS A 75 14.45 16.90 -13.34
C LYS A 75 13.63 15.82 -14.03
N VAL A 76 13.57 14.62 -13.46
CA VAL A 76 12.80 13.50 -14.01
C VAL A 76 11.29 13.81 -13.98
N THR A 77 10.79 14.40 -12.90
CA THR A 77 9.38 14.80 -12.76
C THR A 77 8.99 15.87 -13.77
N GLU A 78 9.82 16.88 -13.98
CA GLU A 78 9.62 17.92 -15.00
C GLU A 78 9.60 17.32 -16.41
N TYR A 79 10.50 16.37 -16.69
CA TYR A 79 10.52 15.68 -17.98
C TYR A 79 9.21 14.92 -18.21
N ILE A 80 8.74 14.15 -17.22
CA ILE A 80 7.48 13.39 -17.31
C ILE A 80 6.28 14.32 -17.48
N THR A 81 6.23 15.42 -16.74
CA THR A 81 5.08 16.34 -16.81
C THR A 81 5.01 17.10 -18.13
N LYS A 82 6.17 17.37 -18.77
CA LYS A 82 6.24 18.02 -20.09
C LYS A 82 6.00 17.06 -21.26
N ASN A 83 6.47 15.81 -21.16
CA ASN A 83 6.48 14.87 -22.30
C ASN A 83 5.49 13.68 -22.15
N GLY A 84 4.92 13.51 -20.96
CA GLY A 84 4.05 12.38 -20.61
C GLY A 84 4.81 11.17 -20.06
N TYR A 85 4.08 10.28 -19.37
CA TYR A 85 4.65 9.08 -18.75
C TYR A 85 5.33 8.13 -19.75
N ALA A 86 4.79 7.99 -20.96
CA ALA A 86 5.35 7.08 -21.97
C ALA A 86 6.76 7.49 -22.40
N ALA A 87 7.03 8.80 -22.48
CA ALA A 87 8.33 9.33 -22.90
C ALA A 87 9.46 8.93 -21.95
N PHE A 88 9.17 8.74 -20.66
CA PHE A 88 10.15 8.27 -19.68
C PHE A 88 10.81 6.96 -20.10
N PHE A 89 10.03 6.03 -20.67
CA PHE A 89 10.50 4.67 -20.99
C PHE A 89 11.42 4.58 -22.21
N THR A 90 11.59 5.69 -22.95
CA THR A 90 12.52 5.79 -24.09
C THR A 90 13.52 6.92 -23.92
N TRP A 91 13.63 7.50 -22.71
CA TRP A 91 14.42 8.70 -22.50
C TRP A 91 15.90 8.37 -22.25
N PHE A 92 16.73 8.84 -23.18
CA PHE A 92 18.18 8.94 -23.00
C PHE A 92 18.57 10.38 -22.66
N ASP A 93 19.26 10.56 -21.53
CA ASP A 93 19.73 11.87 -21.05
C ASP A 93 21.18 12.10 -21.44
N ASP A 94 21.40 12.90 -22.48
CA ASP A 94 22.72 13.29 -22.98
C ASP A 94 23.35 14.45 -22.20
N THR A 95 22.58 15.11 -21.33
CA THR A 95 23.06 16.26 -20.53
C THR A 95 23.81 15.85 -19.25
N THR A 96 23.73 14.58 -18.85
CA THR A 96 24.43 14.04 -17.67
C THR A 96 25.48 13.01 -18.12
N TRP A 97 26.59 12.87 -17.38
CA TRP A 97 27.66 11.91 -17.69
C TRP A 97 28.29 12.10 -19.08
N MET A 98 28.50 13.35 -19.51
CA MET A 98 29.16 13.66 -20.79
C MET A 98 30.55 12.99 -20.88
N PRO A 99 30.92 12.30 -21.99
CA PRO A 99 30.20 12.18 -23.27
C PRO A 99 29.27 10.97 -23.41
N PHE A 100 29.07 10.17 -22.35
CA PHE A 100 28.40 8.87 -22.43
C PHE A 100 26.87 8.94 -22.28
N GLY A 101 26.34 9.99 -21.64
CA GLY A 101 24.92 10.09 -21.36
C GLY A 101 24.44 9.10 -20.29
N ARG A 102 23.13 9.05 -20.07
CA ARG A 102 22.48 8.13 -19.14
C ARG A 102 21.16 7.62 -19.70
N ASP A 103 21.01 6.30 -19.76
CA ASP A 103 19.72 5.66 -20.02
C ASP A 103 18.84 5.75 -18.75
N ILE A 104 17.84 6.63 -18.77
CA ILE A 104 17.04 6.96 -17.59
C ILE A 104 16.15 5.79 -17.11
N PRO A 105 15.37 5.11 -17.97
CA PRO A 105 14.49 4.02 -17.56
C PRO A 105 15.19 2.91 -16.78
N THR A 106 16.39 2.52 -17.20
CA THR A 106 17.17 1.44 -16.58
C THR A 106 17.96 1.93 -15.37
N ALA A 107 18.22 3.23 -15.25
CA ALA A 107 19.03 3.79 -14.17
C ALA A 107 18.24 4.46 -13.05
N THR A 108 16.90 4.49 -13.07
CA THR A 108 16.11 5.36 -12.17
C THR A 108 14.88 4.66 -11.59
N TYR A 109 14.61 4.86 -10.29
CA TYR A 109 13.34 4.46 -9.68
C TYR A 109 12.23 5.38 -10.16
N VAL A 110 11.06 4.82 -10.49
CA VAL A 110 9.93 5.59 -11.02
C VAL A 110 9.05 6.20 -9.93
N GLY A 111 9.11 5.68 -8.71
CA GLY A 111 8.14 5.97 -7.65
C GLY A 111 7.99 7.46 -7.32
N VAL A 112 9.08 8.12 -6.95
CA VAL A 112 9.06 9.55 -6.56
C VAL A 112 8.59 10.43 -7.71
N PRO A 113 9.21 10.36 -8.92
CA PRO A 113 8.80 11.22 -10.02
C PRO A 113 7.38 10.95 -10.51
N PHE A 114 6.96 9.67 -10.57
CA PHE A 114 5.63 9.33 -11.07
C PHE A 114 4.54 9.77 -10.10
N THR A 115 4.78 9.65 -8.79
CA THR A 115 3.85 10.08 -7.74
C THR A 115 3.68 11.59 -7.74
N SER A 116 4.77 12.35 -7.86
CA SER A 116 4.71 13.81 -7.95
C SER A 116 3.99 14.27 -9.22
N ALA A 117 4.33 13.68 -10.38
CA ALA A 117 3.64 13.97 -11.63
C ALA A 117 2.14 13.65 -11.55
N PHE A 118 1.77 12.55 -10.88
CA PHE A 118 0.37 12.18 -10.69
C PHE A 118 -0.36 13.22 -9.86
N MET A 119 0.23 13.65 -8.74
CA MET A 119 -0.32 14.72 -7.90
C MET A 119 -0.47 16.04 -8.66
N TYR A 120 0.51 16.38 -9.49
CA TYR A 120 0.48 17.57 -10.34
C TYR A 120 -0.66 17.51 -11.35
N PHE A 121 -0.82 16.40 -12.07
CA PHE A 121 -1.90 16.25 -13.05
C PHE A 121 -3.28 16.25 -12.39
N VAL A 122 -3.43 15.59 -11.24
CA VAL A 122 -4.69 15.60 -10.47
C VAL A 122 -5.03 17.02 -10.00
N ALA A 123 -4.06 17.76 -9.44
CA ALA A 123 -4.29 19.13 -8.97
C ALA A 123 -4.74 20.06 -10.11
N ASN A 124 -4.05 20.00 -11.25
CA ASN A 124 -4.40 20.80 -12.42
C ASN A 124 -5.74 20.38 -13.04
N ALA A 125 -6.04 19.07 -13.08
CA ALA A 125 -7.34 18.57 -13.54
C ALA A 125 -8.52 19.02 -12.65
N LEU A 126 -8.26 19.24 -11.36
CA LEU A 126 -9.22 19.82 -10.42
C LEU A 126 -9.31 21.36 -10.50
N GLY A 127 -8.57 21.99 -11.42
CA GLY A 127 -8.56 23.44 -11.61
C GLY A 127 -7.72 24.21 -10.60
N ILE A 128 -6.78 23.54 -9.90
CA ILE A 128 -5.84 24.19 -8.98
C ILE A 128 -4.55 24.50 -9.77
N PRO A 129 -4.27 25.77 -10.11
CA PRO A 129 -3.10 26.13 -10.90
C PRO A 129 -1.85 26.05 -10.03
N VAL A 130 -1.12 24.94 -10.11
CA VAL A 130 0.12 24.70 -9.35
C VAL A 130 1.25 24.30 -10.27
N ASP A 131 2.46 24.78 -9.97
CA ASP A 131 3.68 24.35 -10.64
C ASP A 131 4.14 22.96 -10.16
N VAL A 132 4.80 22.21 -11.04
CA VAL A 132 5.33 20.88 -10.73
C VAL A 132 6.38 20.92 -9.62
N THR A 133 7.18 21.99 -9.55
CA THR A 133 8.17 22.20 -8.48
C THR A 133 7.47 22.34 -7.15
N PHE A 134 6.41 23.15 -7.09
CA PHE A 134 5.65 23.35 -5.85
C PHE A 134 5.04 22.03 -5.35
N VAL A 135 4.44 21.25 -6.26
CA VAL A 135 3.89 19.91 -5.93
C VAL A 135 5.00 18.98 -5.40
N SER A 136 6.16 18.96 -6.05
CA SER A 136 7.31 18.14 -5.64
C SER A 136 7.85 18.56 -4.26
N VAL A 137 7.85 19.86 -3.96
CA VAL A 137 8.29 20.40 -2.67
C VAL A 137 7.34 20.02 -1.53
N ILE A 138 6.02 20.01 -1.75
CA ILE A 138 5.04 19.68 -0.69
C ILE A 138 4.75 18.17 -0.57
N MET A 139 5.00 17.37 -1.60
CA MET A 139 4.71 15.94 -1.61
C MET A 139 5.32 15.20 -0.40
N PRO A 140 6.59 15.39 -0.01
CA PRO A 140 7.18 14.72 1.13
C PRO A 140 6.41 14.97 2.43
N ALA A 141 5.95 16.21 2.64
CA ALA A 141 5.20 16.61 3.82
C ALA A 141 3.83 15.90 3.90
N ILE A 142 3.15 15.78 2.76
CA ILE A 142 1.89 15.05 2.61
C ILE A 142 2.11 13.56 2.89
N MET A 143 3.10 12.95 2.25
CA MET A 143 3.38 11.51 2.38
C MET A 143 3.84 11.13 3.80
N GLY A 144 4.66 11.96 4.45
CA GLY A 144 5.06 11.79 5.84
C GLY A 144 3.86 11.83 6.80
N SER A 145 2.93 12.76 6.56
CA SER A 145 1.71 12.89 7.38
C SER A 145 0.72 11.75 7.13
N LEU A 146 0.59 11.28 5.89
CA LEU A 146 -0.18 10.08 5.56
C LEU A 146 0.43 8.83 6.21
N THR A 147 1.75 8.74 6.31
CA THR A 147 2.42 7.62 6.99
C THR A 147 2.03 7.52 8.45
N ALA A 148 1.86 8.65 9.15
CA ALA A 148 1.32 8.66 10.52
C ALA A 148 -0.10 8.07 10.58
N VAL A 149 -0.94 8.35 9.58
CA VAL A 149 -2.28 7.77 9.47
C VAL A 149 -2.23 6.26 9.26
N VAL A 150 -1.34 5.78 8.39
CA VAL A 150 -1.18 4.33 8.16
C VAL A 150 -0.59 3.63 9.38
N ALA A 151 0.33 4.27 10.10
CA ALA A 151 0.88 3.75 11.36
C ALA A 151 -0.20 3.53 12.42
N PHE A 152 -1.22 4.39 12.50
CA PHE A 152 -2.40 4.14 13.33
C PHE A 152 -3.08 2.82 12.98
N PHE A 153 -3.32 2.59 11.70
CA PHE A 153 -4.00 1.39 11.24
C PHE A 153 -3.17 0.13 11.50
N LEU A 154 -1.85 0.20 11.33
CA LEU A 154 -0.93 -0.89 11.69
C LEU A 154 -1.01 -1.19 13.20
N GLY A 155 -0.79 -0.20 14.06
CA GLY A 155 -0.82 -0.39 15.52
C GLY A 155 -2.16 -0.90 16.03
N ARG A 156 -3.27 -0.40 15.45
CA ARG A 156 -4.63 -0.88 15.74
C ARG A 156 -4.84 -2.32 15.30
N GLU A 157 -4.34 -2.70 14.13
CA GLU A 157 -4.48 -4.06 13.63
C GLU A 157 -3.68 -5.05 14.47
N LEU A 158 -2.51 -4.64 14.99
CA LEU A 158 -1.69 -5.49 15.85
C LEU A 158 -2.33 -5.71 17.22
N TYR A 159 -2.87 -4.67 17.85
CA TYR A 159 -3.37 -4.74 19.22
C TYR A 159 -4.74 -4.06 19.42
N ASN A 160 -4.77 -2.73 19.58
CA ASN A 160 -6.00 -1.98 19.86
C ASN A 160 -5.90 -0.50 19.44
N ASN A 161 -7.00 0.26 19.59
CA ASN A 161 -7.05 1.68 19.23
C ASN A 161 -6.01 2.54 19.96
N THR A 162 -5.68 2.23 21.21
CA THR A 162 -4.69 2.98 21.99
C THR A 162 -3.29 2.82 21.39
N VAL A 163 -2.89 1.59 21.08
CA VAL A 163 -1.61 1.33 20.40
C VAL A 163 -1.59 1.99 19.04
N GLY A 164 -2.70 1.95 18.28
CA GLY A 164 -2.83 2.70 17.03
C GLY A 164 -2.58 4.20 17.21
N LEU A 165 -3.24 4.84 18.18
CA LEU A 165 -3.08 6.29 18.41
C LEU A 165 -1.63 6.64 18.81
N LEU A 166 -1.00 5.84 19.66
CA LEU A 166 0.41 6.02 20.02
C LEU A 166 1.34 5.82 18.83
N SER A 167 1.10 4.82 17.97
CA SER A 167 1.86 4.61 16.74
C SER A 167 1.74 5.82 15.79
N ALA A 168 0.54 6.37 15.63
CA ALA A 168 0.31 7.58 14.82
C ALA A 168 1.06 8.78 15.40
N LEU A 169 0.97 8.98 16.71
CA LEU A 169 1.63 10.09 17.41
C LEU A 169 3.16 9.99 17.27
N PHE A 170 3.75 8.83 17.54
CA PHE A 170 5.20 8.69 17.40
C PHE A 170 5.65 8.82 15.95
N MET A 171 4.95 8.22 15.00
CA MET A 171 5.30 8.35 13.58
C MET A 171 5.18 9.80 13.09
N GLY A 172 4.13 10.52 13.48
CA GLY A 172 3.90 11.90 13.05
C GLY A 172 4.98 12.87 13.55
N TYR A 173 5.53 12.63 14.73
CA TYR A 173 6.39 13.58 15.44
C TYR A 173 7.84 13.12 15.65
N LEU A 174 8.23 11.95 15.12
CA LEU A 174 9.60 11.44 15.22
C LEU A 174 10.57 12.33 14.43
N PRO A 175 11.56 13.00 15.07
CA PRO A 175 12.45 13.94 14.38
C PRO A 175 13.24 13.31 13.23
N ALA A 176 13.70 12.07 13.41
CA ALA A 176 14.43 11.33 12.37
C ALA A 176 13.59 11.12 11.10
N PHE A 177 12.27 10.90 11.25
CA PHE A 177 11.38 10.75 10.11
C PHE A 177 10.96 12.11 9.53
N ILE A 178 10.72 13.11 10.37
CA ILE A 178 10.46 14.49 9.93
C ILE A 178 11.59 14.99 9.04
N GLN A 179 12.86 14.78 9.42
CA GLN A 179 14.00 15.23 8.62
C GLN A 179 13.98 14.68 7.17
N ARG A 180 13.45 13.48 6.96
CA ARG A 180 13.35 12.81 5.65
C ARG A 180 11.99 13.03 4.97
N THR A 181 11.08 13.78 5.59
CA THR A 181 9.72 14.05 5.07
C THR A 181 9.29 15.50 5.24
N VAL A 182 10.22 16.38 5.61
CA VAL A 182 10.03 17.83 5.60
C VAL A 182 9.86 18.27 4.16
N GLU A 183 9.18 19.39 3.95
CA GLU A 183 9.03 19.93 2.61
C GLU A 183 10.40 20.11 1.92
N GLY A 184 10.41 19.92 0.60
CA GLY A 184 11.62 20.03 -0.21
C GLY A 184 12.57 18.84 -0.10
N PHE A 185 12.48 17.97 0.92
CA PHE A 185 13.20 16.68 0.96
C PHE A 185 12.54 15.67 0.03
N PHE A 186 12.58 15.96 -1.27
CA PHE A 186 11.90 15.23 -2.34
C PHE A 186 12.72 14.02 -2.80
N ASP A 187 12.83 13.03 -1.91
CA ASP A 187 13.61 11.80 -2.13
C ASP A 187 12.84 10.52 -1.76
N ASN A 188 13.43 9.36 -2.03
CA ASN A 188 12.81 8.04 -2.00
C ASN A 188 12.17 7.68 -0.65
N GLU A 189 12.76 8.12 0.47
CA GLU A 189 12.29 7.77 1.81
C GLU A 189 10.87 8.29 2.08
N CYS A 190 10.48 9.42 1.48
CA CYS A 190 9.20 10.04 1.81
C CYS A 190 7.99 9.19 1.39
N ILE A 191 8.10 8.49 0.25
CA ILE A 191 7.09 7.54 -0.23
C ILE A 191 7.44 6.10 0.15
N GLY A 192 8.74 5.80 0.34
CA GLY A 192 9.23 4.47 0.69
C GLY A 192 8.80 4.03 2.08
N VAL A 193 8.97 4.88 3.10
CA VAL A 193 8.51 4.56 4.46
C VAL A 193 6.99 4.42 4.50
N PHE A 194 6.26 5.27 3.80
CA PHE A 194 4.81 5.13 3.62
C PHE A 194 4.44 3.75 3.09
N ALA A 195 5.09 3.32 2.01
CA ALA A 195 4.83 2.03 1.36
C ALA A 195 5.19 0.84 2.26
N ILE A 196 6.27 0.93 3.05
CA ILE A 196 6.65 -0.09 4.05
C ILE A 196 5.54 -0.25 5.10
N VAL A 197 5.13 0.85 5.73
CA VAL A 197 4.12 0.82 6.80
C VAL A 197 2.77 0.35 6.26
N LEU A 198 2.41 0.75 5.04
CA LEU A 198 1.20 0.32 4.35
C LEU A 198 1.23 -1.18 4.03
N SER A 199 2.34 -1.68 3.50
CA SER A 199 2.54 -3.09 3.20
C SER A 199 2.42 -3.94 4.47
N LEU A 200 3.09 -3.54 5.55
CA LEU A 200 3.01 -4.24 6.85
C LEU A 200 1.58 -4.25 7.40
N TYR A 201 0.87 -3.12 7.36
CA TYR A 201 -0.51 -3.04 7.81
C TYR A 201 -1.42 -3.99 7.01
N LEU A 202 -1.36 -3.92 5.68
CA LEU A 202 -2.20 -4.73 4.81
C LEU A 202 -1.86 -6.21 4.90
N PHE A 203 -0.58 -6.57 5.02
CA PHE A 203 -0.13 -7.94 5.21
C PHE A 203 -0.61 -8.53 6.54
N MET A 204 -0.43 -7.80 7.64
CA MET A 204 -0.91 -8.25 8.96
C MET A 204 -2.44 -8.38 8.98
N ARG A 205 -3.14 -7.43 8.34
CA ARG A 205 -4.59 -7.50 8.20
C ARG A 205 -5.04 -8.69 7.35
N ALA A 206 -4.32 -9.03 6.30
CA ALA A 206 -4.59 -10.20 5.47
C ALA A 206 -4.54 -11.50 6.29
N ILE A 207 -3.49 -11.66 7.11
CA ILE A 207 -3.31 -12.84 7.97
C ILE A 207 -4.37 -12.88 9.08
N LYS A 208 -4.56 -11.78 9.81
CA LYS A 208 -5.46 -11.74 10.99
C LYS A 208 -6.93 -11.87 10.59
N ARG A 209 -7.32 -11.35 9.42
CA ARG A 209 -8.73 -11.29 8.99
C ARG A 209 -9.07 -12.20 7.81
N ASP A 210 -8.12 -12.98 7.32
CA ASP A 210 -8.30 -13.84 6.13
C ASP A 210 -8.77 -13.04 4.89
N SER A 211 -8.14 -11.88 4.68
CA SER A 211 -8.61 -10.87 3.73
C SER A 211 -7.79 -10.87 2.45
N LEU A 212 -8.36 -11.45 1.39
CA LEU A 212 -7.75 -11.48 0.04
C LEU A 212 -7.42 -10.08 -0.47
N SER A 213 -8.33 -9.12 -0.31
CA SER A 213 -8.13 -7.74 -0.76
C SER A 213 -6.97 -7.06 -0.01
N SER A 214 -6.74 -7.43 1.25
CA SER A 214 -5.60 -6.94 2.01
C SER A 214 -4.29 -7.58 1.56
N ALA A 215 -4.29 -8.86 1.18
CA ALA A 215 -3.10 -9.50 0.59
C ALA A 215 -2.74 -8.89 -0.77
N VAL A 216 -3.73 -8.68 -1.64
CA VAL A 216 -3.54 -7.99 -2.94
C VAL A 216 -3.06 -6.56 -2.72
N GLY A 217 -3.69 -5.82 -1.81
CA GLY A 217 -3.26 -4.46 -1.47
C GLY A 217 -1.83 -4.41 -0.91
N ALA A 218 -1.44 -5.39 -0.10
CA ALA A 218 -0.06 -5.51 0.39
C ALA A 218 0.91 -5.76 -0.77
N GLY A 219 0.59 -6.65 -1.71
CA GLY A 219 1.41 -6.91 -2.89
C GLY A 219 1.56 -5.68 -3.80
N ILE A 220 0.48 -4.91 -4.00
CA ILE A 220 0.54 -3.63 -4.72
C ILE A 220 1.45 -2.63 -3.98
N ALA A 221 1.34 -2.53 -2.66
CA ALA A 221 2.18 -1.63 -1.87
C ALA A 221 3.66 -2.05 -1.88
N VAL A 222 3.96 -3.36 -1.88
CA VAL A 222 5.32 -3.88 -2.06
C VAL A 222 5.85 -3.55 -3.47
N GLY A 223 5.05 -3.75 -4.51
CA GLY A 223 5.42 -3.39 -5.88
C GLY A 223 5.69 -1.90 -6.04
N TYR A 224 4.85 -1.06 -5.42
CA TYR A 224 5.09 0.38 -5.34
C TYR A 224 6.39 0.71 -4.63
N LEU A 225 6.70 0.07 -3.49
CA LEU A 225 7.98 0.24 -2.80
C LEU A 225 9.18 -0.15 -3.67
N MET A 226 9.13 -1.31 -4.34
CA MET A 226 10.19 -1.76 -5.25
C MET A 226 10.42 -0.79 -6.40
N GLY A 227 9.38 -0.13 -6.91
CA GLY A 227 9.51 0.91 -7.91
C GLY A 227 9.99 2.26 -7.37
N SER A 228 10.04 2.42 -6.04
CA SER A 228 10.28 3.69 -5.36
C SER A 228 11.61 3.77 -4.62
N TRP A 229 12.07 2.68 -4.01
CA TRP A 229 13.22 2.70 -3.12
C TRP A 229 13.88 1.33 -2.97
N GLY A 230 15.22 1.31 -2.96
CA GLY A 230 16.00 0.07 -2.80
C GLY A 230 15.86 -0.61 -1.44
N ALA A 231 15.30 0.06 -0.43
CA ALA A 231 14.95 -0.60 0.83
C ALA A 231 13.77 -1.59 0.69
N SER A 232 13.26 -1.81 -0.53
CA SER A 232 12.33 -2.90 -0.82
C SER A 232 12.88 -4.27 -0.43
N ASP A 233 14.18 -4.49 -0.60
CA ASP A 233 14.84 -5.76 -0.31
C ASP A 233 14.66 -6.12 1.17
N PHE A 234 14.89 -5.14 2.05
CA PHE A 234 14.65 -5.27 3.48
C PHE A 234 13.21 -5.71 3.79
N LEU A 235 12.20 -5.11 3.15
CA LEU A 235 10.81 -5.45 3.45
C LEU A 235 10.47 -6.88 3.00
N ILE A 236 10.87 -7.27 1.79
CA ILE A 236 10.53 -8.59 1.25
C ILE A 236 11.27 -9.68 2.04
N GLU A 237 12.53 -9.46 2.38
CA GLU A 237 13.30 -10.36 3.26
C GLU A 237 12.70 -10.43 4.67
N LEU A 238 12.21 -9.31 5.22
CA LEU A 238 11.52 -9.29 6.52
C LEU A 238 10.22 -10.12 6.48
N LEU A 239 9.43 -10.02 5.40
CA LEU A 239 8.23 -10.86 5.23
C LEU A 239 8.61 -12.34 5.13
N ALA A 240 9.67 -12.67 4.40
CA ALA A 240 10.18 -14.03 4.26
C ALA A 240 10.64 -14.58 5.61
N MET A 241 11.43 -13.80 6.35
CA MET A 241 11.89 -14.13 7.68
C MET A 241 10.71 -14.37 8.64
N TYR A 242 9.73 -13.48 8.64
CA TYR A 242 8.50 -13.65 9.44
C TYR A 242 7.79 -14.97 9.11
N ALA A 243 7.58 -15.27 7.82
CA ALA A 243 6.85 -16.46 7.42
C ALA A 243 7.64 -17.76 7.71
N PHE A 244 8.96 -17.73 7.55
CA PHE A 244 9.86 -18.80 7.93
C PHE A 244 9.81 -19.09 9.43
N PHE A 245 9.92 -18.05 10.28
CA PHE A 245 9.84 -18.21 11.73
C PHE A 245 8.45 -18.69 12.20
N MET A 246 7.39 -18.26 11.53
CA MET A 246 6.03 -18.77 11.80
C MET A 246 5.89 -20.25 11.46
N LEU A 247 6.55 -20.72 10.39
CA LEU A 247 6.57 -22.14 10.03
C LEU A 247 7.35 -22.97 11.06
N ILE A 248 8.61 -22.64 11.33
CA ILE A 248 9.44 -23.44 12.25
C ILE A 248 8.95 -23.35 13.70
N GLY A 249 8.29 -22.25 14.07
CA GLY A 249 7.65 -22.08 15.37
C GLY A 249 6.33 -22.84 15.52
N GLY A 250 5.94 -23.66 14.54
CA GLY A 250 4.70 -24.46 14.57
C GLY A 250 3.42 -23.62 14.47
N ARG A 251 3.52 -22.37 14.02
CA ARG A 251 2.38 -21.44 13.86
C ARG A 251 1.93 -21.31 12.41
N TYR A 252 2.18 -22.34 11.62
CA TYR A 252 1.72 -22.40 10.24
C TYR A 252 0.19 -22.27 10.17
N SER A 253 -0.29 -21.58 9.14
CA SER A 253 -1.72 -21.56 8.78
C SER A 253 -1.90 -21.35 7.29
N ARG A 254 -3.03 -21.81 6.73
CA ARG A 254 -3.38 -21.54 5.33
C ARG A 254 -3.44 -20.05 5.01
N ARG A 255 -3.83 -19.23 5.99
CA ARG A 255 -3.87 -17.76 5.88
C ARG A 255 -2.49 -17.15 5.73
N LEU A 256 -1.49 -17.70 6.43
CA LEU A 256 -0.10 -17.31 6.26
C LEU A 256 0.37 -17.62 4.85
N LEU A 257 0.14 -18.86 4.37
CA LEU A 257 0.51 -19.27 3.02
C LEU A 257 -0.12 -18.37 1.95
N SER A 258 -1.45 -18.19 1.97
CA SER A 258 -2.15 -17.41 0.96
C SER A 258 -1.74 -15.94 0.98
N SER A 259 -1.68 -15.33 2.18
CA SER A 259 -1.28 -13.93 2.32
C SER A 259 0.16 -13.70 1.87
N TYR A 260 1.07 -14.61 2.22
CA TYR A 260 2.48 -14.55 1.83
C TYR A 260 2.67 -14.68 0.33
N LEU A 261 2.13 -15.74 -0.28
CA LEU A 261 2.28 -15.98 -1.71
C LEU A 261 1.70 -14.83 -2.53
N ILE A 262 0.50 -14.36 -2.21
CA ILE A 262 -0.13 -13.25 -2.96
C ILE A 262 0.69 -11.97 -2.81
N THR A 263 1.11 -11.63 -1.59
CA THR A 263 1.87 -10.39 -1.33
C THR A 263 3.21 -10.40 -2.05
N VAL A 264 3.99 -11.47 -1.88
CA VAL A 264 5.35 -11.55 -2.46
C VAL A 264 5.29 -11.71 -3.97
N SER A 265 4.46 -12.61 -4.50
CA SER A 265 4.40 -12.80 -5.97
C SER A 265 3.91 -11.55 -6.70
N LEU A 266 2.86 -10.90 -6.21
CA LEU A 266 2.35 -9.68 -6.84
C LEU A 266 3.34 -8.52 -6.69
N GLY A 267 3.98 -8.39 -5.52
CA GLY A 267 5.01 -7.38 -5.29
C GLY A 267 6.20 -7.53 -6.24
N LEU A 268 6.76 -8.74 -6.34
CA LEU A 268 7.87 -9.05 -7.26
C LEU A 268 7.47 -8.85 -8.72
N PHE A 269 6.25 -9.26 -9.10
CA PHE A 269 5.76 -9.06 -10.46
C PHE A 269 5.71 -7.57 -10.81
N LEU A 270 5.02 -6.76 -10.00
CA LEU A 270 4.89 -5.32 -10.25
C LEU A 270 6.23 -4.58 -10.15
N GLY A 271 7.07 -4.95 -9.18
CA GLY A 271 8.41 -4.38 -9.02
C GLY A 271 9.33 -4.71 -10.19
N GLY A 272 9.23 -5.91 -10.76
CA GLY A 272 9.98 -6.35 -11.93
C GLY A 272 9.56 -5.69 -13.25
N LEU A 273 8.35 -5.11 -13.33
CA LEU A 273 7.91 -4.31 -14.48
C LEU A 273 8.66 -2.98 -14.59
N VAL A 274 9.31 -2.51 -13.52
CA VAL A 274 10.13 -1.30 -13.57
C VAL A 274 11.46 -1.63 -14.27
N PRO A 275 11.82 -0.97 -15.39
CA PRO A 275 12.98 -1.36 -16.20
C PRO A 275 14.30 -1.40 -15.42
N ARG A 276 14.49 -0.48 -14.47
CA ARG A 276 15.62 -0.49 -13.54
C ARG A 276 15.76 -1.80 -12.76
N ASN A 277 14.65 -2.36 -12.31
CA ASN A 277 14.65 -3.58 -11.51
C ASN A 277 14.73 -4.80 -12.43
N GLY A 278 13.88 -4.87 -13.45
CA GLY A 278 13.81 -5.99 -14.38
C GLY A 278 13.52 -7.34 -13.70
N PHE A 279 13.20 -8.35 -14.52
CA PHE A 279 13.02 -9.72 -14.02
C PHE A 279 14.35 -10.48 -13.88
N GLU A 280 15.43 -9.97 -14.47
CA GLU A 280 16.77 -10.58 -14.40
C GLU A 280 17.29 -10.63 -12.96
N ASN A 281 16.95 -9.61 -12.17
CA ASN A 281 17.34 -9.51 -10.78
C ASN A 281 16.70 -10.57 -9.88
N LEU A 282 15.65 -11.29 -10.30
CA LEU A 282 15.02 -12.35 -9.49
C LEU A 282 15.97 -13.49 -9.08
N THR A 283 17.11 -13.60 -9.75
CA THR A 283 18.19 -14.54 -9.43
C THR A 283 19.08 -14.10 -8.27
N SER A 284 18.91 -12.87 -7.77
CA SER A 284 19.64 -12.40 -6.60
C SER A 284 19.14 -13.10 -5.33
N LEU A 285 20.02 -13.22 -4.34
CA LEU A 285 19.68 -13.84 -3.06
C LEU A 285 18.49 -13.16 -2.37
N SER A 286 18.39 -11.83 -2.50
CA SER A 286 17.33 -11.01 -1.90
C SER A 286 15.93 -11.36 -2.40
N TYR A 287 15.80 -11.90 -3.61
CA TYR A 287 14.51 -12.37 -4.13
C TYR A 287 14.36 -13.89 -4.07
N MET A 288 15.45 -14.64 -4.25
CA MET A 288 15.43 -16.09 -4.16
C MET A 288 15.05 -16.59 -2.76
N ALA A 289 15.53 -15.95 -1.68
CA ALA A 289 15.20 -16.36 -0.33
C ALA A 289 13.68 -16.24 -0.03
N PRO A 290 13.01 -15.10 -0.31
CA PRO A 290 11.56 -15.00 -0.22
C PRO A 290 10.78 -16.00 -1.07
N ILE A 291 11.23 -16.26 -2.30
CA ILE A 291 10.62 -17.26 -3.19
C ILE A 291 10.75 -18.66 -2.59
N ALA A 292 11.94 -19.01 -2.08
CA ALA A 292 12.21 -20.30 -1.44
C ALA A 292 11.35 -20.51 -0.19
N VAL A 293 11.15 -19.49 0.65
CA VAL A 293 10.22 -19.56 1.78
C VAL A 293 8.78 -19.79 1.31
N GLY A 294 8.36 -19.16 0.20
CA GLY A 294 7.05 -19.41 -0.41
C GLY A 294 6.88 -20.86 -0.86
N ALA A 295 7.89 -21.41 -1.54
CA ALA A 295 7.92 -22.81 -1.95
C ALA A 295 7.90 -23.77 -0.75
N LEU A 296 8.63 -23.45 0.32
CA LEU A 296 8.66 -24.22 1.55
C LEU A 296 7.28 -24.28 2.23
N LEU A 297 6.60 -23.13 2.36
CA LEU A 297 5.24 -23.08 2.91
C LEU A 297 4.23 -23.87 2.06
N ALA A 298 4.35 -23.80 0.73
CA ALA A 298 3.50 -24.55 -0.18
C ALA A 298 3.75 -26.07 -0.06
N GLY A 299 5.01 -26.48 0.00
CA GLY A 299 5.41 -27.88 0.24
C GLY A 299 4.88 -28.41 1.58
N TYR A 300 4.95 -27.60 2.64
CA TYR A 300 4.40 -27.97 3.95
C TYR A 300 2.87 -28.14 3.93
N GLU A 301 2.13 -27.28 3.23
CA GLU A 301 0.68 -27.44 3.04
C GLU A 301 0.33 -28.71 2.25
N ILE A 302 1.12 -29.05 1.22
CA ILE A 302 0.92 -30.28 0.46
C ILE A 302 1.16 -31.50 1.36
N TRP A 303 2.25 -31.49 2.14
CA TRP A 303 2.58 -32.56 3.08
C TRP A 303 1.45 -32.81 4.08
N THR A 304 0.97 -31.77 4.74
CA THR A 304 -0.13 -31.87 5.74
C THR A 304 -1.44 -32.37 5.12
N ARG A 305 -1.73 -32.01 3.87
CA ARG A 305 -2.89 -32.53 3.13
C ARG A 305 -2.75 -34.02 2.80
N ILE A 306 -1.57 -34.46 2.35
CA ILE A 306 -1.31 -35.87 2.06
C ILE A 306 -1.46 -36.71 3.32
N GLU A 307 -0.91 -36.25 4.44
CA GLU A 307 -1.04 -36.94 5.74
C GLU A 307 -2.51 -37.07 6.15
N THR A 308 -3.29 -35.99 6.03
CA THR A 308 -4.73 -36.01 6.32
C THR A 308 -5.47 -36.99 5.41
N TYR A 309 -5.14 -37.01 4.11
CA TYR A 309 -5.74 -37.94 3.15
C TYR A 309 -5.38 -39.39 3.46
N ARG A 310 -4.11 -39.67 3.78
CA ARG A 310 -3.64 -41.00 4.21
C ARG A 310 -4.36 -41.47 5.47
N ALA A 311 -4.49 -40.61 6.48
CA ALA A 311 -5.21 -40.93 7.71
C ALA A 311 -6.69 -41.21 7.45
N SER A 312 -7.35 -40.39 6.61
CA SER A 312 -8.76 -40.60 6.26
C SER A 312 -8.98 -41.89 5.46
N THR A 313 -8.06 -42.22 4.53
CA THR A 313 -8.10 -43.44 3.74
C THR A 313 -7.86 -44.67 4.62
N ALA A 314 -6.88 -44.61 5.52
CA ALA A 314 -6.61 -45.68 6.48
C ALA A 314 -7.81 -45.91 7.41
N ALA A 315 -8.45 -44.85 7.90
CA ALA A 315 -9.67 -44.95 8.71
C ALA A 315 -10.86 -45.54 7.95
N ALA A 316 -11.03 -45.18 6.66
CA ALA A 316 -12.08 -45.74 5.81
C ALA A 316 -11.85 -47.21 5.43
N LEU A 317 -10.59 -47.62 5.28
CA LEU A 317 -10.21 -49.01 4.99
C LEU A 317 -10.14 -49.90 6.22
N ALA A 318 -9.97 -49.34 7.43
CA ALA A 318 -9.85 -50.10 8.68
C ALA A 318 -10.97 -51.12 8.92
N PRO A 319 -12.27 -50.85 8.64
CA PRO A 319 -13.34 -51.84 8.76
C PRO A 319 -13.28 -52.99 7.74
N HIS A 320 -12.52 -52.81 6.64
CA HIS A 320 -12.43 -53.74 5.52
C HIS A 320 -11.09 -54.50 5.48
N MET A 321 -10.12 -54.14 6.31
CA MET A 321 -8.86 -54.86 6.44
C MET A 321 -9.04 -56.00 7.45
N LYS A 322 -8.84 -57.25 7.00
CA LYS A 322 -8.77 -58.40 7.91
C LYS A 322 -7.60 -58.19 8.90
N PRO A 323 -7.74 -58.56 10.18
CA PRO A 323 -6.61 -58.58 11.08
C PRO A 323 -5.55 -59.51 10.48
N LEU A 324 -4.38 -58.97 10.19
CA LEU A 324 -3.20 -59.78 9.93
C LEU A 324 -2.81 -60.37 11.29
N LEU A 325 -3.20 -61.63 11.50
CA LEU A 325 -2.70 -62.51 12.57
C LEU A 325 -1.19 -62.72 12.38
#